data_AF-A0A377TXF0-F1
#
_entry.id   AF-A0A377TXF0-F1
#
_cell.length_a   1.000
_cell.length_b   1.000
_cell.length_c   1.000
_cell.angle_alpha   90.00
_cell.angle_beta   90.00
_cell.angle_gamma   90.00
#
_symmetry.space_group_name_H-M   'P 1'
#
loop_
_entity.id
_entity.type
_entity.pdbx_description
1 polymer ?
#
loop_
_entity_poly.entity_id
_entity_poly.type
_entity_poly.pdbx_seq_one_letter_code
_entity_poly.pdbx_strand_id
1 'polypeptide(L)'
;MIVAESGFGTGLNFLTLWQAFDVFVRDNPDVTLQRLHFISFEKYPLKAEDLRLAHQRWPELAPWAQQLQAQWPSAFGGCHRLLLDGGRVTLDLWFGDINELTRELDDSLNQQVDAWFLDGFARRKIPTCGLRICSAPWRAWRDPAGRWPPLPPPVLSAVACRRPALPCVKAKASAASGRC
;
A
#
# COMPACT_ATOMS: atom_id res chain seq x y z
N MET A 1 -3.52 0.15 -6.64
CA MET A 1 -2.68 1.11 -5.89
C MET A 1 -1.66 0.31 -5.09
N ILE A 2 -0.43 0.80 -5.02
CA ILE A 2 0.64 0.21 -4.22
C ILE A 2 0.98 1.16 -3.06
N VAL A 3 0.83 0.68 -1.82
CA VAL A 3 1.19 1.43 -0.61
C VAL A 3 2.32 0.69 0.09
N ALA A 4 3.34 1.42 0.53
CA ALA A 4 4.42 0.86 1.33
C ALA A 4 4.39 1.41 2.77
N GLU A 5 4.85 0.63 3.73
CA GLU A 5 4.89 1.01 5.14
C GLU A 5 6.20 0.57 5.79
N SER A 6 6.77 1.41 6.65
CA SER A 6 8.06 1.14 7.29
C SER A 6 8.03 0.29 8.57
N GLY A 7 6.85 -0.03 9.07
CA GLY A 7 6.63 -0.77 10.31
C GLY A 7 5.20 -1.28 10.43
N PHE A 8 4.97 -2.58 10.28
CA PHE A 8 3.63 -3.15 10.28
C PHE A 8 2.95 -3.13 11.66
N GLY A 9 3.70 -3.46 12.71
CA GLY A 9 3.21 -3.58 14.08
C GLY A 9 2.01 -4.52 14.19
N THR A 10 0.89 -3.99 14.66
CA THR A 10 -0.38 -4.73 14.76
C THR A 10 -1.17 -4.74 13.44
N GLY A 11 -0.64 -4.19 12.35
CA GLY A 11 -1.33 -4.10 11.07
C GLY A 11 -2.49 -3.10 11.05
N LEU A 12 -2.58 -2.20 12.03
CA LEU A 12 -3.73 -1.30 12.16
C LEU A 12 -3.88 -0.39 10.94
N ASN A 13 -2.80 0.23 10.47
CA ASN A 13 -2.83 1.06 9.27
C ASN A 13 -3.28 0.28 8.03
N PHE A 14 -2.82 -0.97 7.89
CA PHE A 14 -3.23 -1.85 6.80
C PHE A 14 -4.73 -2.17 6.86
N LEU A 15 -5.24 -2.60 8.03
CA LEU A 15 -6.65 -2.93 8.22
C LEU A 15 -7.55 -1.72 7.98
N THR A 16 -7.16 -0.57 8.50
CA THR A 16 -7.86 0.70 8.34
C THR A 16 -7.86 1.16 6.87
N LEU A 17 -6.74 1.01 6.15
CA LEU A 17 -6.67 1.30 4.72
C LEU A 17 -7.54 0.35 3.90
N TRP A 18 -7.54 -0.94 4.23
CA TRP A 18 -8.36 -1.94 3.55
C TRP A 18 -9.86 -1.64 3.75
N GLN A 19 -10.30 -1.33 4.97
CA GLN A 19 -11.66 -0.88 5.22
C GLN A 19 -12.05 0.32 4.35
N ALA A 20 -11.21 1.36 4.30
CA ALA A 20 -11.48 2.54 3.49
C ALA A 20 -11.49 2.22 1.98
N PHE A 21 -10.63 1.31 1.53
CA PHE A 21 -10.60 0.83 0.16
C PHE A 21 -11.88 0.10 -0.22
N ASP A 22 -12.39 -0.79 0.63
CA ASP A 22 -13.64 -1.51 0.39
C ASP A 22 -14.84 -0.55 0.34
N VAL A 23 -14.90 0.41 1.27
CA VAL A 23 -15.91 1.48 1.26
C VAL A 23 -15.83 2.29 -0.03
N PHE A 24 -14.62 2.69 -0.45
CA PHE A 24 -14.41 3.46 -1.66
C PHE A 24 -14.87 2.72 -2.92
N VAL A 25 -14.49 1.46 -3.09
CA VAL A 25 -14.88 0.65 -4.26
C VAL A 25 -16.39 0.42 -4.29
N ARG A 26 -17.00 0.13 -3.13
CA ARG A 26 -18.45 -0.05 -3.04
C ARG A 26 -19.21 1.22 -3.43
N ASP A 27 -18.75 2.37 -2.96
CA ASP A 27 -19.42 3.65 -3.19
C ASP A 27 -19.10 4.23 -4.59
N ASN A 28 -18.11 3.67 -5.30
CA ASN A 28 -17.65 4.10 -6.62
C ASN A 28 -17.42 2.90 -7.57
N PRO A 29 -18.47 2.19 -8.01
CA PRO A 29 -18.34 0.94 -8.76
C PRO A 29 -17.62 1.09 -10.12
N ASP A 30 -17.67 2.28 -10.72
CA ASP A 30 -17.06 2.57 -12.03
C ASP A 30 -15.60 3.01 -11.95
N VAL A 31 -14.98 3.00 -10.76
CA VAL A 31 -13.59 3.42 -10.60
C VAL A 31 -12.63 2.40 -11.21
N THR A 32 -11.57 2.90 -11.84
CA THR A 32 -10.51 2.05 -12.42
C THR A 32 -9.63 1.37 -11.38
N LEU A 33 -9.62 1.89 -10.15
CA LEU A 33 -8.86 1.35 -9.03
C LEU A 33 -9.59 0.16 -8.42
N GLN A 34 -9.25 -1.03 -8.89
CA GLN A 34 -9.90 -2.28 -8.48
C GLN A 34 -9.05 -3.13 -7.52
N ARG A 35 -7.78 -2.79 -7.28
CA ARG A 35 -6.86 -3.59 -6.46
C ARG A 35 -5.98 -2.75 -5.54
N LEU A 36 -5.73 -3.28 -4.34
CA LEU A 36 -4.81 -2.73 -3.36
C LEU A 36 -3.64 -3.70 -3.17
N HIS A 37 -2.42 -3.19 -3.28
CA HIS A 37 -1.20 -3.89 -2.93
C HIS A 37 -0.53 -3.13 -1.80
N PHE A 38 -0.32 -3.78 -0.68
CA PHE A 38 0.32 -3.22 0.50
C PHE A 38 1.65 -3.94 0.71
N ILE A 39 2.72 -3.18 0.92
CA ILE A 39 4.06 -3.68 1.20
C ILE A 39 4.45 -3.15 2.56
N SER A 40 4.73 -4.01 3.53
CA SER A 40 5.15 -3.55 4.85
C SER A 40 6.38 -4.31 5.34
N PHE A 41 7.20 -3.62 6.11
CA PHE A 41 8.38 -4.18 6.76
C PHE A 41 8.13 -4.32 8.25
N GLU A 42 8.55 -5.43 8.84
CA GLU A 42 8.44 -5.66 10.28
C GLU A 42 9.68 -6.37 10.80
N LYS A 43 10.35 -5.76 11.78
CA LYS A 43 11.56 -6.31 12.40
C LYS A 43 11.23 -7.29 13.51
N TYR A 44 10.12 -7.08 14.22
CA TYR A 44 9.71 -7.85 15.37
C TYR A 44 8.25 -8.32 15.20
N PRO A 45 7.99 -9.30 14.33
CA PRO A 45 6.63 -9.74 14.05
C PRO A 45 5.96 -10.30 15.31
N LEU A 46 4.72 -9.86 15.55
CA LEU A 46 3.91 -10.36 16.66
C LEU A 46 3.60 -11.85 16.47
N LYS A 47 3.46 -12.55 17.59
CA LYS A 47 2.85 -13.89 17.57
C LYS A 47 1.39 -13.77 17.17
N ALA A 48 0.86 -14.79 16.52
CA ALA A 48 -0.53 -14.82 16.07
C ALA A 48 -1.53 -14.53 17.21
N GLU A 49 -1.28 -15.04 18.42
CA GLU A 49 -2.14 -14.79 19.57
C GLU A 49 -2.07 -13.33 20.06
N ASP A 50 -0.87 -12.74 20.10
CA ASP A 50 -0.70 -11.33 20.47
C ASP A 50 -1.38 -10.41 19.44
N LEU A 51 -1.31 -10.76 18.16
CA LEU A 51 -2.03 -10.06 17.09
C LEU A 51 -3.55 -10.16 17.28
N ARG A 52 -4.05 -11.35 17.63
CA ARG A 52 -5.48 -11.57 17.91
C ARG A 52 -5.96 -10.73 19.10
N LEU A 53 -5.17 -10.69 20.18
CA LEU A 53 -5.45 -9.85 21.35
C LEU A 53 -5.43 -8.37 21.01
N ALA A 54 -4.46 -7.91 20.21
CA ALA A 54 -4.38 -6.52 19.78
C ALA A 54 -5.64 -6.10 19.01
N HIS A 55 -6.11 -6.93 18.07
CA HIS A 55 -7.28 -6.63 17.25
C HIS A 55 -8.60 -6.55 18.03
N GLN A 56 -8.69 -7.11 19.25
CA GLN A 56 -9.90 -7.01 20.08
C GLN A 56 -10.23 -5.56 20.48
N ARG A 57 -9.25 -4.65 20.41
CA ARG A 57 -9.46 -3.22 20.71
C ARG A 57 -10.23 -2.48 19.61
N TRP A 58 -10.32 -3.07 18.41
CA TRP A 58 -10.98 -2.47 17.24
C TRP A 58 -12.00 -3.46 16.64
N PRO A 59 -13.11 -3.74 17.35
CA PRO A 59 -14.14 -4.67 16.88
C PRO A 59 -14.74 -4.25 15.54
N GLU A 60 -14.73 -2.96 15.21
CA GLU A 60 -15.15 -2.42 13.92
C GLU A 60 -14.28 -2.91 12.75
N LEU A 61 -13.04 -3.34 12.99
CA LEU A 61 -12.14 -3.89 11.98
C LEU A 61 -12.17 -5.42 11.89
N ALA A 62 -13.01 -6.08 12.69
CA ALA A 62 -13.04 -7.54 12.82
C ALA A 62 -13.12 -8.30 11.48
N PRO A 63 -13.94 -7.90 10.48
CA PRO A 63 -14.04 -8.64 9.21
C PRO A 63 -12.73 -8.71 8.43
N TRP A 64 -11.91 -7.64 8.49
CA TRP A 64 -10.60 -7.58 7.85
C TRP A 64 -9.53 -8.25 8.71
N ALA A 65 -9.58 -8.00 10.02
CA ALA A 65 -8.67 -8.57 11.00
C ALA A 65 -8.70 -10.11 11.00
N GLN A 66 -9.88 -10.72 10.89
CA GLN A 66 -10.04 -12.18 10.85
C GLN A 66 -9.38 -12.79 9.60
N GLN A 67 -9.51 -12.14 8.44
CA GLN A 67 -8.87 -12.60 7.21
C GLN A 67 -7.35 -12.51 7.29
N LEU A 68 -6.82 -11.43 7.87
CA LEU A 68 -5.39 -11.28 8.12
C LEU A 68 -4.88 -12.36 9.09
N GLN A 69 -5.58 -12.57 10.20
CA GLN A 69 -5.22 -13.57 11.22
C GLN A 69 -5.22 -14.99 10.66
N ALA A 70 -6.19 -15.33 9.79
CA ALA A 70 -6.30 -16.66 9.18
C ALA A 70 -5.10 -17.01 8.29
N GLN A 71 -4.39 -16.02 7.76
CA GLN A 71 -3.23 -16.19 6.89
C GLN A 71 -1.93 -15.67 7.52
N TRP A 72 -1.92 -15.42 8.85
CA TRP A 72 -0.76 -14.80 9.50
C TRP A 72 0.49 -15.69 9.38
N PRO A 73 1.59 -15.21 8.80
CA PRO A 73 2.75 -16.04 8.51
C PRO A 73 3.53 -16.39 9.78
N SER A 74 4.32 -17.45 9.69
CA SER A 74 5.30 -17.78 10.73
C SER A 74 6.45 -16.77 10.73
N ALA A 75 7.01 -16.47 11.90
CA ALA A 75 8.03 -15.45 12.12
C ALA A 75 9.44 -15.87 11.64
N PHE A 76 9.58 -16.25 10.37
CA PHE A 76 10.89 -16.42 9.72
C PHE A 76 11.16 -15.30 8.72
N GLY A 77 12.43 -14.97 8.50
CA GLY A 77 12.83 -13.83 7.66
C GLY A 77 12.44 -14.01 6.19
N GLY A 78 12.24 -12.87 5.51
CA GLY A 78 11.92 -12.82 4.08
C GLY A 78 10.54 -12.24 3.77
N CYS A 79 10.11 -12.40 2.52
CA CYS A 79 8.82 -11.89 2.03
C CYS A 79 7.72 -12.93 2.18
N HIS A 80 6.64 -12.55 2.85
CA HIS A 80 5.41 -13.33 3.00
C HIS A 80 4.28 -12.65 2.24
N ARG A 81 3.82 -13.25 1.15
CA ARG A 81 2.70 -12.72 0.36
C ARG A 81 1.39 -13.35 0.80
N LEU A 82 0.45 -12.52 1.26
CA LEU A 82 -0.90 -12.90 1.60
C LEU A 82 -1.86 -12.38 0.51
N LEU A 83 -2.69 -13.29 -0.01
CA LEU A 83 -3.75 -12.94 -0.96
C LEU A 83 -5.08 -12.92 -0.21
N LEU A 84 -5.62 -11.72 -0.06
CA LEU A 84 -6.77 -11.43 0.76
C LEU A 84 -7.96 -11.04 -0.13
N ASP A 85 -9.17 -11.38 0.33
CA ASP A 85 -10.42 -11.02 -0.36
C ASP A 85 -10.38 -11.37 -1.87
N GLY A 86 -10.11 -12.65 -2.14
CA GLY A 86 -10.02 -13.21 -3.49
C GLY A 86 -8.86 -12.67 -4.32
N GLY A 87 -7.85 -12.06 -3.69
CA GLY A 87 -6.70 -11.46 -4.37
C GLY A 87 -6.92 -10.00 -4.79
N ARG A 88 -8.05 -9.39 -4.41
CA ARG A 88 -8.28 -7.95 -4.59
C ARG A 88 -7.32 -7.14 -3.72
N VAL A 89 -6.95 -7.68 -2.57
CA VAL A 89 -5.94 -7.13 -1.67
C VAL A 89 -4.75 -8.07 -1.58
N THR A 90 -3.57 -7.55 -1.88
CA THR A 90 -2.29 -8.26 -1.72
C THR A 90 -1.49 -7.60 -0.62
N LEU A 91 -1.05 -8.36 0.37
CA LEU A 91 -0.14 -7.90 1.42
C LEU A 91 1.20 -8.63 1.27
N ASP A 92 2.26 -7.88 0.97
CA ASP A 92 3.64 -8.35 1.06
C ASP A 92 4.23 -7.91 2.38
N LEU A 93 4.36 -8.85 3.30
CA LEU A 93 4.89 -8.62 4.63
C LEU A 93 6.33 -9.12 4.70
N TRP A 94 7.26 -8.19 4.84
CA TRP A 94 8.69 -8.45 4.87
C TRP A 94 9.19 -8.51 6.30
N PHE A 95 9.63 -9.69 6.75
CA PHE A 95 10.19 -9.88 8.08
C PHE A 95 11.71 -9.68 8.08
N GLY A 96 12.16 -8.65 8.77
CA GLY A 96 13.57 -8.27 8.91
C GLY A 96 13.77 -6.76 9.07
N ASP A 97 15.04 -6.33 9.11
CA ASP A 97 15.37 -4.90 9.20
C ASP A 97 15.14 -4.21 7.84
N ILE A 98 14.29 -3.19 7.81
CA ILE A 98 14.01 -2.41 6.61
C ILE A 98 15.28 -1.85 5.95
N ASN A 99 16.32 -1.50 6.73
CA ASN A 99 17.57 -0.97 6.19
C ASN A 99 18.39 -2.02 5.42
N GLU A 100 18.15 -3.30 5.69
CA GLU A 100 18.80 -4.43 5.02
C GLU A 100 17.94 -4.88 3.84
N LEU A 101 16.65 -5.11 4.09
CA LEU A 101 15.69 -5.62 3.11
C LEU A 101 15.46 -4.67 1.94
N THR A 102 15.54 -3.34 2.15
CA THR A 102 15.43 -2.37 1.04
C THR A 102 16.52 -2.53 -0.02
N ARG A 103 17.64 -3.20 0.29
CA ARG A 103 18.67 -3.55 -0.69
C ARG A 103 18.36 -4.83 -1.48
N GLU A 104 17.48 -5.67 -0.95
CA GLU A 104 17.03 -6.91 -1.57
C GLU A 104 15.77 -6.70 -2.43
N LEU A 105 15.08 -5.57 -2.26
CA LEU A 105 13.99 -5.19 -3.14
C LEU A 105 14.51 -5.03 -4.56
N ASP A 106 13.92 -5.80 -5.47
CA ASP A 106 14.22 -5.74 -6.89
C ASP A 106 13.91 -4.35 -7.47
N ASP A 107 14.67 -3.96 -8.49
CA ASP A 107 14.50 -2.70 -9.24
C ASP A 107 13.09 -2.58 -9.83
N SER A 108 12.37 -3.69 -10.00
CA SER A 108 10.97 -3.70 -10.40
C SER A 108 10.05 -2.96 -9.43
N LEU A 109 10.42 -2.81 -8.15
CA LEU A 109 9.64 -2.04 -7.16
C LEU A 109 10.00 -0.54 -7.17
N ASN A 110 11.08 -0.14 -7.84
CA ASN A 110 11.44 1.28 -7.95
C ASN A 110 10.32 2.06 -8.66
N GLN A 111 9.93 3.18 -8.05
CA GLN A 111 8.88 4.10 -8.57
C GLN A 111 7.49 3.47 -8.72
N GLN A 112 7.24 2.29 -8.15
CA GLN A 112 5.91 1.67 -8.17
C GLN A 112 5.04 2.07 -6.98
N VAL A 113 5.65 2.45 -5.86
CA VAL A 113 4.92 2.84 -4.64
C VAL A 113 4.22 4.19 -4.84
N ASP A 114 2.90 4.20 -4.68
CA ASP A 114 2.05 5.39 -4.81
C ASP A 114 2.03 6.22 -3.51
N ALA A 115 2.12 5.57 -2.35
CA ALA A 115 2.13 6.21 -1.04
C ALA A 115 2.97 5.43 -0.01
N TRP A 116 3.58 6.16 0.93
CA TRP A 116 4.33 5.63 2.05
C TRP A 116 3.66 5.96 3.38
N PHE A 117 3.41 4.95 4.21
CA PHE A 117 3.09 5.14 5.63
C PHE A 117 4.39 5.08 6.42
N LEU A 118 4.72 6.20 7.05
CA LEU A 118 5.92 6.30 7.86
C LEU A 118 5.54 6.03 9.31
N ASP A 119 5.28 4.75 9.56
CA ASP A 119 5.02 4.22 10.89
C ASP A 119 6.19 3.35 11.36
N GLY A 120 6.40 3.34 12.67
CA GLY A 120 7.58 2.78 13.31
C GLY A 120 8.51 3.86 13.84
N PHE A 121 9.05 3.63 15.03
CA PHE A 121 9.95 4.53 15.77
C PHE A 121 11.27 4.90 15.05
N ALA A 122 11.46 4.47 13.80
CA ALA A 122 12.64 4.73 12.99
C ALA A 122 12.56 6.12 12.32
N ARG A 123 12.89 7.18 13.07
CA ARG A 123 13.08 8.55 12.53
C ARG A 123 14.23 8.70 11.50
N ARG A 124 14.88 7.63 11.02
CA ARG A 124 16.10 7.76 10.22
C ARG A 124 16.14 6.77 9.05
N LYS A 125 16.10 7.36 7.86
CA LYS A 125 16.59 6.85 6.58
C LYS A 125 15.69 5.83 5.86
N ILE A 126 14.63 6.35 5.24
CA ILE A 126 14.19 5.79 3.96
C ILE A 126 15.34 6.04 2.97
N PRO A 127 15.74 5.07 2.12
CA PRO A 127 16.71 5.31 1.07
C PRO A 127 16.27 6.53 0.26
N THR A 128 17.22 7.35 -0.16
CA THR A 128 17.05 8.62 -0.88
C THR A 128 16.47 8.44 -2.29
N CYS A 129 15.40 7.64 -2.45
CA CYS A 129 14.55 7.64 -3.62
C CYS A 129 13.73 8.93 -3.64
N GLY A 130 14.38 10.05 -3.98
CA GLY A 130 13.75 11.29 -4.43
C GLY A 130 12.58 11.81 -3.58
N LEU A 131 12.64 11.65 -2.24
CA LEU A 131 11.58 12.04 -1.32
C LEU A 131 11.47 13.57 -1.27
N ARG A 132 10.79 14.17 -2.23
CA ARG A 132 10.17 15.48 -2.02
C ARG A 132 8.91 15.20 -1.22
N ILE A 133 8.78 15.82 -0.05
CA ILE A 133 7.50 15.95 0.65
C ILE A 133 6.61 16.77 -0.30
N CYS A 134 5.93 16.06 -1.21
CA CYS A 134 4.98 16.63 -2.11
C CYS A 134 3.61 16.24 -1.59
N SER A 135 2.81 17.24 -1.23
CA SER A 135 1.38 17.09 -1.26
C SER A 135 0.97 16.65 -2.68
N ALA A 136 0.62 15.36 -2.80
CA ALA A 136 -0.06 14.74 -3.94
C ALA A 136 0.83 14.26 -5.15
N PRO A 137 0.41 13.17 -5.85
CA PRO A 137 -0.98 12.93 -6.26
C PRO A 137 -1.56 11.53 -5.96
N TRP A 138 -2.51 11.47 -5.03
CA TRP A 138 -3.49 10.39 -4.83
C TRP A 138 -4.57 10.32 -5.92
N ARG A 139 -4.25 10.59 -7.20
CA ARG A 139 -5.25 10.84 -8.27
C ARG A 139 -6.29 9.71 -8.47
N ALA A 140 -5.98 8.47 -8.08
CA ALA A 140 -6.86 7.32 -8.25
C ALA A 140 -7.94 7.14 -7.15
N TRP A 141 -7.90 7.92 -6.07
CA TRP A 141 -8.85 7.84 -4.93
C TRP A 141 -9.87 8.98 -4.91
N ARG A 142 -9.98 9.74 -6.00
CA ARG A 142 -11.01 10.77 -6.10
C ARG A 142 -12.34 10.12 -6.45
N ASP A 143 -13.41 10.56 -5.76
CA ASP A 143 -14.77 10.30 -6.23
C ASP A 143 -14.96 10.90 -7.65
N PRO A 144 -16.02 10.55 -8.39
CA PRO A 144 -16.33 11.14 -9.70
C PRO A 144 -16.38 12.69 -9.70
N ALA A 145 -16.56 13.32 -8.54
CA ALA A 145 -16.57 14.76 -8.34
C ALA A 145 -15.20 15.35 -7.93
N GLY A 146 -14.14 14.54 -7.94
CA GLY A 146 -12.79 14.98 -7.64
C GLY A 146 -12.47 15.13 -6.14
N ARG A 147 -13.35 14.70 -5.23
CA ARG A 147 -13.17 14.84 -3.78
C ARG A 147 -12.45 13.65 -3.18
N TRP A 148 -11.79 13.92 -2.06
CA TRP A 148 -11.08 12.92 -1.27
C TRP A 148 -12.03 12.26 -0.27
N PRO A 149 -12.03 10.93 -0.12
CA PRO A 149 -12.58 10.32 1.08
C PRO A 149 -11.72 10.75 2.28
N PRO A 150 -12.32 11.01 3.45
CA PRO A 150 -11.55 11.30 4.65
C PRO A 150 -10.63 10.13 4.97
N LEU A 151 -9.36 10.41 5.30
CA LEU A 151 -8.47 9.39 5.83
C LEU A 151 -9.11 8.84 7.12
N PRO A 152 -9.35 7.53 7.22
CA PRO A 152 -9.83 6.97 8.48
C PRO A 152 -8.75 7.18 9.56
N PRO A 153 -9.12 7.71 10.75
CA PRO A 153 -8.23 7.60 11.89
C PRO A 153 -7.98 6.12 12.21
N PRO A 154 -6.76 5.69 12.62
CA PRO A 154 -5.65 6.50 13.10
C PRO A 154 -4.41 6.39 12.19
N VAL A 155 -4.48 6.79 10.92
CA VAL A 155 -3.28 6.79 10.06
C VAL A 155 -2.28 7.84 10.57
N LEU A 156 -1.19 7.38 11.19
CA LEU A 156 -0.27 8.20 11.99
C LEU A 156 0.57 9.20 11.17
N SER A 157 0.84 8.94 9.89
CA SER A 157 1.36 9.90 8.89
C SER A 157 1.56 9.20 7.54
N ALA A 158 0.93 9.72 6.47
CA ALA A 158 1.13 9.24 5.11
C ALA A 158 1.88 10.27 4.26
N VAL A 159 2.93 9.84 3.55
CA VAL A 159 3.73 10.63 2.61
C VAL A 159 3.51 10.11 1.19
N ALA A 160 3.11 10.97 0.27
CA ALA A 160 2.94 10.58 -1.14
C ALA A 160 4.29 10.57 -1.88
N CYS A 161 4.49 9.58 -2.75
CA CYS A 161 5.65 9.54 -3.65
C CYS A 161 5.19 9.90 -5.06
N ARG A 162 5.82 10.90 -5.70
CA ARG A 162 5.54 11.18 -7.12
C ARG A 162 6.19 10.10 -7.97
N ARG A 163 5.39 9.33 -8.71
CA ARG A 163 5.88 8.68 -9.94
C ARG A 163 6.31 9.79 -10.91
N PRO A 164 7.55 9.82 -11.43
CA PRO A 164 7.81 10.61 -12.62
C PRO A 164 6.88 10.08 -13.72
N ALA A 165 6.11 10.97 -14.34
CA ALA A 165 5.26 10.58 -15.45
C ALA A 165 6.14 9.88 -16.49
N LEU A 166 5.77 8.65 -16.88
CA LEU A 166 6.27 8.02 -18.10
C LEU A 166 6.18 9.08 -19.22
N PRO A 167 7.23 9.32 -20.02
CA PRO A 167 7.14 10.28 -21.10
C PRO A 167 5.98 9.86 -22.00
N CYS A 168 5.03 10.77 -22.22
CA CYS A 168 3.99 10.60 -23.23
C CYS A 168 4.69 10.27 -24.55
N VAL A 169 4.65 9.02 -24.97
CA VAL A 169 4.90 8.67 -26.37
C VAL A 169 3.79 9.39 -27.13
N LYS A 170 4.16 10.43 -27.88
CA LYS A 170 3.27 11.00 -28.90
C LYS A 170 3.05 9.90 -29.94
N ALA A 171 2.00 9.10 -29.75
CA ALA A 171 1.42 8.33 -30.83
C ALA A 171 0.86 9.34 -31.84
N LYS A 172 1.67 9.69 -32.85
CA LYS A 172 1.14 10.26 -34.08
C LYS A 172 0.44 9.13 -34.82
N ALA A 173 -0.87 9.03 -34.66
CA ALA A 173 -1.71 8.43 -35.68
C ALA A 173 -2.01 9.51 -36.72
N SER A 174 -1.53 9.32 -37.95
CA SER A 174 -2.33 9.60 -39.14
C SER A 174 -1.79 8.83 -40.32
N ALA A 175 -2.72 8.16 -40.98
CA ALA A 175 -2.53 7.27 -42.11
C ALA A 175 -2.48 8.01 -43.46
N ALA A 176 -2.08 7.22 -44.47
CA ALA A 176 -2.57 7.20 -45.85
C ALA A 176 -1.94 8.12 -46.93
N SER A 177 -1.53 7.42 -48.01
CA SER A 177 -1.44 7.84 -49.43
C SER A 177 -0.41 8.91 -49.78
N GLY A 178 0.29 8.91 -50.91
CA GLY A 178 0.25 8.12 -52.14
C GLY A 178 1.42 8.58 -53.04
N ARG A 179 1.57 7.91 -54.18
CA ARG A 179 2.61 8.06 -55.22
C ARG A 179 2.88 9.52 -55.63
N CYS A 180 4.14 9.84 -55.92
CA CYS A 180 4.72 10.02 -57.27
C CYS A 180 6.25 10.07 -57.14
#